data_AF-A0A3E1E0G6-F1
#
_entry.id   AF-A0A3E1E0G6-F1
#
_cell.length_a   1.000
_cell.length_b   1.000
_cell.length_c   1.000
_cell.angle_alpha   90.00
_cell.angle_beta   90.00
_cell.angle_gamma   90.00
#
_symmetry.space_group_name_H-M   'P 1'
#
loop_
_entity.id
_entity.type
_entity.pdbx_description
1 polymer ?
#
loop_
_entity_poly.entity_id
_entity_poly.type
_entity_poly.pdbx_seq_one_letter_code
_entity_poly.pdbx_strand_id
1 'polypeptide(L)'
;MSISVPAPTFREALRFWLKLGCISFGGPAGQIAVMHRELVERKRWIDEPRFLHALNFCMLLPGPEATQLATYCGWLLHGIRGGLAAGVLFVLPGALTLWVLSWIYVTYGAV
;
A
#
# COMPACT_ATOMS: atom_id res chain seq x y z
N MET A 1 -25.37 10.81 10.81
CA MET A 1 -25.69 9.72 9.87
C MET A 1 -24.39 8.95 9.61
N SER A 2 -24.10 7.90 10.39
CA SER A 2 -22.89 7.10 10.17
C SER A 2 -23.09 6.23 8.93
N ILE A 3 -22.52 6.65 7.79
CA ILE A 3 -22.49 5.82 6.58
C ILE A 3 -21.70 4.56 6.94
N SER A 4 -22.34 3.39 6.89
CA SER A 4 -21.66 2.11 7.11
C SER A 4 -20.69 1.88 5.96
N VAL A 5 -19.40 2.02 6.25
CA VAL A 5 -18.32 1.80 5.30
C VAL A 5 -18.27 0.31 4.98
N PRO A 6 -18.52 -0.13 3.72
CA PRO A 6 -18.49 -1.55 3.37
C PRO A 6 -17.07 -2.10 3.52
N ALA A 7 -16.90 -3.08 4.40
CA ALA A 7 -15.62 -3.75 4.58
C ALA A 7 -15.35 -4.70 3.40
N PRO A 8 -14.22 -4.55 2.69
CA PRO A 8 -13.88 -5.46 1.60
C PRO A 8 -13.61 -6.87 2.09
N THR A 9 -13.79 -7.84 1.21
CA THR A 9 -13.28 -9.18 1.47
C THR A 9 -11.74 -9.16 1.47
N PHE A 10 -11.12 -10.08 2.22
CA PHE A 10 -9.66 -10.15 2.29
C PHE A 10 -9.02 -10.36 0.91
N ARG A 11 -9.69 -11.11 0.02
CA ARG A 11 -9.22 -11.35 -1.36
C ARG A 11 -9.23 -10.09 -2.21
N GLU A 12 -10.24 -9.23 -2.04
CA GLU A 12 -10.31 -7.94 -2.74
C GLU A 12 -9.21 -6.99 -2.27
N ALA A 13 -8.97 -6.93 -0.97
CA ALA A 13 -7.85 -6.15 -0.42
C ALA A 13 -6.50 -6.66 -0.93
N LEU A 14 -6.27 -7.98 -0.93
CA LEU A 14 -5.05 -8.60 -1.48
C LEU A 14 -4.77 -8.18 -2.93
N ARG A 15 -5.79 -8.25 -3.79
CA ARG A 15 -5.68 -7.81 -5.19
C ARG A 15 -5.40 -6.32 -5.30
N PHE A 16 -6.02 -5.51 -4.44
CA PHE A 16 -5.77 -4.08 -4.39
C PHE A 16 -4.32 -3.77 -3.99
N TRP A 17 -3.81 -4.35 -2.90
CA TRP A 17 -2.45 -4.12 -2.43
C TRP A 17 -1.38 -4.57 -3.42
N LEU A 18 -1.58 -5.73 -4.05
CA LEU A 18 -0.71 -6.21 -5.13
C LEU A 18 -0.72 -5.26 -6.32
N LYS A 19 -1.92 -4.84 -6.78
CA LYS A 19 -2.04 -3.87 -7.87
C LYS A 19 -1.34 -2.56 -7.50
N LEU A 20 -1.57 -2.05 -6.29
CA LEU A 20 -0.97 -0.82 -5.79
C LEU A 20 0.56 -0.93 -5.84
N GLY A 21 1.16 -2.00 -5.29
CA GLY A 21 2.60 -2.23 -5.37
C GLY A 21 3.14 -2.26 -6.80
N CYS A 22 2.39 -2.82 -7.76
CA CYS A 22 2.78 -2.83 -9.18
C CYS A 22 2.66 -1.46 -9.87
N ILE A 23 1.85 -0.53 -9.34
CA ILE A 23 1.64 0.81 -9.91
C ILE A 23 2.17 1.93 -9.01
N SER A 24 2.93 1.57 -7.95
CA SER A 24 3.47 2.49 -6.95
C SER A 24 4.65 3.29 -7.51
N PHE A 25 4.38 4.16 -8.48
CA PHE A 25 5.33 5.09 -9.08
C PHE A 25 4.88 6.54 -8.85
N GLY A 26 5.79 7.51 -8.97
CA GLY A 26 5.48 8.94 -8.77
C GLY A 26 5.79 9.50 -7.38
N GLY A 27 6.60 8.79 -6.59
CA GLY A 27 7.05 9.24 -5.28
C GLY A 27 5.99 9.13 -4.17
N PRO A 28 6.35 9.48 -2.91
CA PRO A 28 5.47 9.30 -1.76
C PRO A 28 4.13 10.03 -1.88
N ALA A 29 4.13 11.29 -2.31
CA ALA A 29 2.92 12.08 -2.49
C ALA A 29 1.96 11.48 -3.52
N GLY A 30 2.48 10.99 -4.65
CA GLY A 30 1.68 10.31 -5.68
C GLY A 30 1.06 9.01 -5.16
N GLN A 31 1.83 8.20 -4.42
CA GLN A 31 1.34 6.97 -3.81
C GLN A 31 0.25 7.23 -2.75
N ILE A 32 0.42 8.28 -1.92
CA ILE A 32 -0.59 8.70 -0.94
C ILE A 32 -1.88 9.17 -1.63
N ALA A 33 -1.77 9.96 -2.69
CA ALA A 33 -2.93 10.42 -3.46
C ALA A 33 -3.70 9.25 -4.10
N VAL A 34 -3.00 8.25 -4.65
CA VAL A 34 -3.64 7.04 -5.19
C VAL A 34 -4.35 6.25 -4.09
N MET A 35 -3.73 6.11 -2.91
CA MET A 35 -4.36 5.45 -1.77
C MET A 35 -5.62 6.19 -1.30
N HIS A 36 -5.57 7.51 -1.17
CA HIS A 36 -6.73 8.32 -0.80
C HIS A 36 -7.87 8.15 -1.82
N ARG A 37 -7.59 8.37 -3.10
CA ARG A 37 -8.57 8.23 -4.19
C ARG A 37 -9.21 6.84 -4.22
N GLU A 38 -8.42 5.77 -4.11
CA GLU A 38 -8.96 4.42 -4.19
C GLU A 38 -9.65 3.99 -2.89
N LEU A 39 -9.05 4.18 -1.73
CA LEU A 39 -9.56 3.69 -0.43
C LEU A 39 -10.70 4.53 0.12
N VAL A 40 -10.65 5.85 -0.07
CA VAL A 40 -11.60 6.80 0.52
C VAL A 40 -12.67 7.19 -0.49
N GLU A 41 -12.29 7.74 -1.64
CA GLU A 41 -13.27 8.30 -2.59
C GLU A 41 -14.02 7.22 -3.37
N ARG A 42 -13.26 6.31 -4.01
CA ARG A 42 -13.79 5.37 -4.98
C ARG A 42 -14.38 4.13 -4.34
N LYS A 43 -13.59 3.41 -3.53
CA LYS A 43 -14.03 2.16 -2.89
C LYS A 43 -14.77 2.39 -1.59
N ARG A 44 -14.52 3.53 -0.93
CA ARG A 44 -15.11 3.89 0.36
C ARG A 44 -14.94 2.75 1.37
N TRP A 45 -13.72 2.23 1.48
CA TRP A 45 -13.33 1.21 2.46
C TRP A 45 -12.80 1.82 3.74
N ILE A 46 -12.36 3.08 3.69
CA ILE A 46 -11.91 3.89 4.82
C ILE A 46 -12.58 5.26 4.70
N ASP A 47 -13.07 5.81 5.81
CA ASP A 47 -13.62 7.16 5.85
C ASP A 47 -12.52 8.24 5.87
N GLU A 48 -12.85 9.45 5.40
CA GLU A 48 -11.91 10.57 5.30
C GLU A 48 -11.20 10.87 6.63
N PRO A 49 -11.89 11.05 7.78
CA PRO A 49 -11.22 11.30 9.06
C PRO A 49 -10.22 10.20 9.43
N ARG A 50 -10.61 8.93 9.25
CA ARG A 50 -9.76 7.80 9.61
C ARG A 50 -8.53 7.67 8.72
N PHE A 51 -8.65 7.99 7.44
CA PHE A 51 -7.50 8.06 6.54
C PHE A 51 -6.55 9.19 6.92
N LEU A 52 -7.07 10.39 7.20
CA LEU A 52 -6.26 11.53 7.61
C LEU A 52 -5.56 11.30 8.95
N HIS A 53 -6.23 10.65 9.91
CA HIS A 53 -5.59 10.24 11.16
C HIS A 53 -4.43 9.27 10.92
N ALA A 54 -4.60 8.28 10.04
CA ALA A 54 -3.53 7.37 9.67
C ALA A 54 -2.37 8.09 8.98
N LEU A 55 -2.66 9.01 8.05
CA LEU A 55 -1.65 9.81 7.36
C LEU A 55 -0.85 10.67 8.34
N ASN A 56 -1.53 11.44 9.20
CA ASN A 56 -0.89 12.28 10.20
C ASN A 56 -0.02 11.46 11.15
N PHE A 57 -0.48 10.27 11.54
CA PHE A 57 0.32 9.36 12.34
C PHE A 57 1.58 8.90 11.60
N CYS A 58 1.46 8.46 10.35
CA CYS A 58 2.61 8.02 9.55
C CYS A 58 3.61 9.15 9.27
N MET A 59 3.17 10.40 9.14
CA MET A 59 4.06 11.56 8.99
C MET A 59 4.90 11.84 10.24
N LEU A 60 4.47 11.39 11.42
CA LEU A 60 5.24 11.52 12.66
C LEU A 60 6.29 10.41 12.82
N LEU A 61 6.09 9.26 12.17
CA LEU A 61 7.01 8.14 12.28
C LEU A 61 8.19 8.33 11.31
N PRO A 62 9.43 8.05 11.74
CA PRO A 62 10.55 7.97 10.80
C PRO A 62 10.33 6.79 9.85
N GLY A 63 10.49 7.01 8.55
CA GLY A 63 10.46 5.93 7.55
C GLY A 63 9.74 6.30 6.26
N PRO A 64 9.52 5.31 5.38
CA PRO A 64 8.84 5.51 4.11
C PRO A 64 7.34 5.71 4.32
N GLU A 65 6.91 6.98 4.34
CA GLU A 65 5.53 7.42 4.64
C GLU A 65 4.46 6.61 3.92
N ALA A 66 4.58 6.42 2.60
CA ALA A 66 3.58 5.71 1.81
C ALA A 66 3.47 4.21 2.16
N THR A 67 4.59 3.57 2.50
CA THR A 67 4.58 2.15 2.90
C THR A 67 3.99 1.98 4.30
N GLN A 68 4.31 2.90 5.21
CA GLN A 68 3.72 2.94 6.56
C GLN A 68 2.20 3.14 6.47
N LEU A 69 1.75 4.09 5.63
CA LEU A 69 0.34 4.34 5.42
C LEU A 69 -0.37 3.14 4.79
N ALA A 70 0.22 2.51 3.76
CA ALA A 70 -0.33 1.29 3.17
C ALA A 70 -0.48 0.17 4.21
N THR A 71 0.54 -0.04 5.04
CA THR A 71 0.54 -1.04 6.12
C THR A 71 -0.54 -0.73 7.16
N TYR A 72 -0.66 0.54 7.57
CA TYR A 72 -1.66 0.97 8.55
C TYR A 72 -3.07 0.83 7.98
N CYS A 73 -3.31 1.27 6.75
CA CYS A 73 -4.59 1.10 6.06
C CYS A 73 -4.95 -0.38 5.88
N GLY A 74 -3.98 -1.24 5.54
CA GLY A 74 -4.17 -2.69 5.52
C GLY A 74 -4.60 -3.23 6.88
N TRP A 75 -3.97 -2.75 7.95
CA TRP A 75 -4.33 -3.11 9.32
C TRP A 75 -5.73 -2.63 9.71
N LEU A 76 -6.15 -1.43 9.29
CA LEU A 76 -7.50 -0.93 9.50
C LEU A 76 -8.58 -1.81 8.84
N LEU A 77 -8.27 -2.41 7.69
CA LEU A 77 -9.23 -3.23 6.92
C LEU A 77 -9.35 -4.68 7.43
N HIS A 78 -8.24 -5.32 7.79
CA HIS A 78 -8.23 -6.75 8.16
C HIS A 78 -7.32 -7.09 9.35
N GLY A 79 -7.01 -6.13 10.22
CA GLY A 79 -6.15 -6.31 11.38
C GLY A 79 -4.72 -6.71 11.00
N ILE A 80 -4.04 -7.47 11.87
CA ILE A 80 -2.62 -7.85 11.68
C ILE A 80 -2.38 -8.51 10.30
N ARG A 81 -3.33 -9.36 9.86
CA ARG A 81 -3.24 -10.06 8.56
C ARG A 81 -3.29 -9.08 7.39
N GLY A 82 -4.15 -8.07 7.48
CA GLY A 82 -4.26 -7.01 6.49
C GLY A 82 -3.02 -6.12 6.44
N GLY A 83 -2.47 -5.76 7.61
CA GLY A 83 -1.26 -4.94 7.69
C GLY A 83 -0.05 -5.64 7.07
N LEU A 84 0.18 -6.90 7.45
CA LEU A 84 1.26 -7.71 6.86
C LEU A 84 1.08 -7.89 5.35
N ALA A 85 -0.14 -8.23 4.89
CA ALA A 85 -0.41 -8.39 3.48
C ALA A 85 -0.18 -7.09 2.70
N ALA A 86 -0.68 -5.95 3.20
CA ALA A 86 -0.53 -4.65 2.55
C ALA A 86 0.94 -4.23 2.46
N GLY A 87 1.67 -4.28 3.58
CA GLY A 87 3.09 -3.89 3.62
C GLY A 87 3.96 -4.76 2.70
N VAL A 88 3.79 -6.09 2.76
CA VAL A 88 4.54 -7.01 1.90
C VAL A 88 4.20 -6.79 0.44
N LEU A 89 2.92 -6.76 0.06
CA LEU A 89 2.50 -6.64 -1.35
C LEU A 89 2.80 -5.27 -1.94
N PHE A 90 2.95 -4.24 -1.11
CA PHE A 90 3.38 -2.92 -1.55
C PHE A 90 4.85 -2.91 -1.98
N VAL A 91 5.72 -3.60 -1.23
CA VAL A 91 7.19 -3.62 -1.47
C VAL A 91 7.60 -4.73 -2.45
N LEU A 92 6.90 -5.86 -2.43
CA LEU A 92 7.26 -7.08 -3.15
C LEU A 92 7.50 -6.87 -4.65
N PRO A 93 6.67 -6.13 -5.42
CA PRO A 93 6.89 -5.96 -6.86
C PRO A 93 8.21 -5.22 -7.16
N GLY A 94 8.53 -4.18 -6.38
CA GLY A 94 9.79 -3.45 -6.52
C GLY A 94 11.00 -4.32 -6.15
N ALA A 95 10.90 -5.06 -5.03
CA ALA A 95 11.94 -5.97 -4.59
C ALA A 95 12.20 -7.09 -5.61
N LEU A 96 11.15 -7.70 -6.17
CA LEU A 96 11.27 -8.72 -7.21
C LEU A 96 11.89 -8.16 -8.49
N THR A 97 11.50 -6.94 -8.89
CA THR A 97 12.08 -6.29 -10.07
C THR A 97 13.58 -6.08 -9.90
N LEU A 98 14.00 -5.53 -8.76
CA LEU A 98 15.43 -5.35 -8.45
C LEU A 98 16.15 -6.69 -8.41
N TRP A 99 15.59 -7.70 -7.75
CA TRP A 99 16.19 -9.02 -7.65
C TRP A 99 16.38 -9.67 -9.03
N VAL A 100 15.38 -9.58 -9.92
CA VAL A 100 15.48 -10.09 -11.30
C VAL A 100 16.55 -9.34 -12.09
N LEU A 101 16.60 -8.01 -12.00
CA LEU A 101 17.62 -7.21 -12.68
C LEU A 101 19.03 -7.52 -12.17
N SER A 102 19.20 -7.64 -10.86
CA SER A 102 20.47 -8.04 -10.24
C SER A 102 20.89 -9.45 -10.67
N TRP A 103 19.95 -10.39 -10.73
CA TRP A 103 20.21 -11.74 -11.20
C TRP A 103 20.69 -11.74 -12.66
N ILE A 104 19.98 -11.03 -13.55
CA ILE A 104 20.38 -10.86 -14.95
C ILE A 104 21.80 -10.26 -15.03
N TYR A 105 22.06 -9.19 -14.30
CA TYR A 105 23.36 -8.52 -14.28
C TYR A 105 24.50 -9.47 -13.83
N VAL A 106 24.29 -10.26 -12.78
CA VAL A 106 25.31 -11.22 -12.31
C VAL A 106 25.55 -12.33 -13.33
N THR A 107 24.49 -12.82 -14.01
CA THR A 107 24.62 -13.92 -14.98
C THR A 107 25.16 -13.50 -16.35
N TYR A 108 24.86 -12.29 -16.81
CA TYR A 108 25.15 -11.83 -18.17
C TYR A 108 25.95 -10.52 -18.24
N GLY A 109 26.26 -9.87 -17.11
CA GLY A 109 26.99 -8.60 -17.08
C GLY A 109 28.51 -8.76 -16.99
N ALA A 110 29.02 -9.99 -16.86
CA ALA A 110 30.45 -10.31 -16.81
C ALA A 110 31.04 -10.76 -18.18
N VAL A 111 30.32 -10.53 -19.29
CA VAL A 111 30.87 -10.66 -20.65
C VAL A 111 31.55 -9.37 -21.10
#